data_AF-A0A352VV90-F1
#
_entry.id   AF-A0A352VV90-F1
#
_cell.length_a   1.000
_cell.length_b   1.000
_cell.length_c   1.000
_cell.angle_alpha   90.00
_cell.angle_beta   90.00
_cell.angle_gamma   90.00
#
_symmetry.space_group_name_H-M   'P 1'
#
loop_
_entity.id
_entity.type
_entity.pdbx_description
1 polymer ?
#
loop_
_entity_poly.entity_id
_entity_poly.type
_entity_poly.pdbx_seq_one_letter_code
_entity_poly.pdbx_strand_id
1 'polypeptide(L)' 'MFADNTFISNVYNAAGFLINTFDQAGNMRSFSHNNMYRITNEIDTLGNNRQFSYNSKGALSETHGFEQ' A
#
# COMPACT_ATOMS: atom_id res chain seq x y z
N MET A 1 1.09 8.70 17.58
CA MET A 1 -0.19 8.35 18.21
C MET A 1 -1.12 9.53 18.04
N PHE A 2 -2.31 9.29 17.50
CA PHE A 2 -3.35 10.31 17.46
C PHE A 2 -4.05 10.38 18.84
N ALA A 3 -4.82 11.43 19.08
CA ALA A 3 -5.45 11.73 20.38
C ALA A 3 -6.44 10.65 20.88
N ASP A 4 -6.79 9.70 20.01
CA ASP A 4 -7.66 8.55 20.25
C ASP A 4 -6.89 7.24 20.52
N ASN A 5 -5.59 7.33 20.83
CA ASN A 5 -4.66 6.21 20.98
C ASN A 5 -4.43 5.36 19.72
N THR A 6 -4.94 5.79 18.56
CA THR A 6 -4.62 5.11 17.30
C THR A 6 -3.16 5.29 16.93
N PHE A 7 -2.59 4.22 16.39
CA PHE A 7 -1.27 4.22 15.79
C PHE A 7 -1.30 3.43 14.48
N ILE A 8 -0.39 3.81 13.59
CA ILE A 8 -0.04 3.03 12.41
C ILE A 8 1.42 2.61 12.59
N SER A 9 1.70 1.33 12.37
CA SER A 9 3.06 0.81 12.28
C SER A 9 3.40 0.55 10.82
N ASN A 10 4.55 1.04 10.37
CA ASN A 10 5.03 0.91 9.00
C ASN A 10 6.25 -0.03 8.98
N VAL A 11 6.24 -1.01 8.08
CA VAL A 11 7.37 -1.92 7.85
C VAL A 11 7.99 -1.58 6.51
N TYR A 12 9.31 -1.42 6.52
CA TYR A 12 10.10 -1.10 5.34
C TYR A 12 11.05 -2.26 5.01
N ASN A 13 11.31 -2.49 3.73
CA ASN A 13 12.37 -3.40 3.31
C ASN A 13 13.77 -2.75 3.48
N ALA A 14 14.83 -3.51 3.18
CA ALA A 14 16.22 -3.04 3.28
C ALA A 14 16.55 -1.83 2.37
N ALA A 15 15.77 -1.63 1.29
CA ALA A 15 15.90 -0.48 0.40
C ALA A 15 15.09 0.74 0.88
N GLY A 16 14.36 0.63 1.99
CA GLY A 16 13.54 1.70 2.56
C GLY A 16 12.15 1.84 1.94
N PHE A 17 11.67 0.85 1.17
CA PHE A 17 10.30 0.89 0.63
C PHE A 17 9.31 0.31 1.63
N LEU A 18 8.18 1.00 1.76
CA LEU A 18 7.06 0.57 2.60
C LEU A 18 6.49 -0.72 2.03
N ILE A 19 6.54 -1.82 2.78
CA ILE A 19 6.00 -3.11 2.33
C ILE A 19 4.74 -3.51 3.09
N ASN A 20 4.59 -3.04 4.34
CA ASN A 20 3.39 -3.29 5.13
C ASN A 20 3.03 -2.11 6.02
N THR A 21 1.73 -1.93 6.26
CA THR A 21 1.21 -1.06 7.32
C THR A 21 0.26 -1.83 8.19
N PHE A 22 0.32 -1.59 9.50
CA PHE A 22 -0.58 -2.17 10.50
C PHE A 22 -1.29 -1.04 11.23
N ASP A 23 -2.59 -1.14 11.40
CA ASP A 23 -3.32 -0.27 12.33
C ASP A 23 -3.29 -0.79 13.77
N GLN A 24 -3.83 -0.01 14.70
CA GLN A 24 -3.90 -0.39 16.12
C GLN A 24 -4.69 -1.68 16.39
N ALA A 25 -5.58 -2.07 15.47
CA ALA A 25 -6.39 -3.28 15.57
C ALA A 25 -5.66 -4.50 14.97
N GLY A 26 -4.46 -4.31 14.41
CA GLY A 26 -3.68 -5.35 13.76
C GLY A 26 -4.07 -5.61 12.31
N ASN A 27 -4.95 -4.79 11.70
CA ASN A 27 -5.28 -4.93 10.29
C ASN A 27 -4.06 -4.59 9.44
N MET A 28 -3.65 -5.52 8.60
CA MET A 28 -2.49 -5.37 7.73
C MET A 28 -2.89 -4.91 6.34
N ARG A 29 -2.11 -4.00 5.75
CA ARG A 29 -2.08 -3.76 4.31
C ARG A 29 -0.68 -4.01 3.79
N SER A 30 -0.57 -4.58 2.59
CA SER A 30 0.70 -4.94 1.95
C SER A 30 0.87 -4.20 0.64
N PHE A 31 2.09 -3.77 0.33
CA PHE A 31 2.39 -2.94 -0.83
C PHE A 31 3.55 -3.52 -1.65
N SER A 32 3.38 -3.59 -2.97
CA SER A 32 4.45 -3.93 -3.92
C SER A 32 4.87 -2.70 -4.70
N HIS A 33 6.16 -2.63 -5.03
CA HIS A 33 6.76 -1.48 -5.72
C HIS A 33 7.38 -1.91 -7.05
N ASN A 34 7.37 -1.02 -8.04
CA ASN A 34 8.15 -1.19 -9.27
C ASN A 34 9.58 -0.63 -9.13
N ASN A 35 10.39 -0.79 -10.17
CA ASN A 35 11.78 -0.32 -10.23
C ASN A 35 11.94 1.20 -10.16
N MET A 36 10.84 1.96 -10.31
CA MET A 36 10.81 3.42 -10.12
C MET A 36 10.30 3.81 -8.73
N TYR A 37 10.22 2.85 -7.81
CA TYR A 37 9.82 3.04 -6.42
C TYR A 37 8.37 3.52 -6.25
N ARG A 38 7.48 3.17 -7.19
CA ARG A 38 6.05 3.45 -7.12
C ARG A 38 5.26 2.20 -6.76
N ILE A 39 4.20 2.37 -5.96
CA ILE A 39 3.32 1.28 -5.54
C ILE A 39 2.55 0.78 -6.76
N THR A 40 2.67 -0.50 -7.11
CA THR A 40 1.90 -1.12 -8.21
C THR A 40 0.78 -2.02 -7.72
N ASN A 41 0.80 -2.40 -6.45
CA ASN A 41 -0.17 -3.32 -5.89
C ASN A 41 -0.34 -3.05 -4.39
N GLU A 42 -1.57 -3.06 -3.93
CA GLU A 42 -1.97 -2.97 -2.54
C GLU A 42 -2.93 -4.12 -2.22
N ILE A 43 -2.68 -4.83 -1.13
CA ILE A 43 -3.59 -5.86 -0.62
C ILE A 43 -4.03 -5.48 0.78
N ASP A 44 -5.34 -5.42 1.03
CA ASP A 44 -5.86 -5.18 2.36
C ASP A 44 -6.02 -6.47 3.20
N THR A 45 -6.40 -6.30 4.47
CA THR A 45 -6.55 -7.41 5.41
C THR A 45 -7.67 -8.39 5.06
N LEU A 46 -8.59 -8.00 4.17
CA LEU A 46 -9.68 -8.84 3.70
C LEU A 46 -9.31 -9.59 2.41
N GLY A 47 -8.08 -9.38 1.91
CA GLY A 47 -7.60 -9.97 0.66
C GLY A 47 -8.01 -9.19 -0.58
N ASN A 48 -8.62 -8.00 -0.44
CA ASN A 48 -8.93 -7.18 -1.60
C ASN A 48 -7.62 -6.65 -2.20
N ASN A 49 -7.44 -6.89 -3.49
CA ASN A 49 -6.28 -6.46 -4.24
C ASN A 49 -6.64 -5.23 -5.09
N ARG A 50 -5.82 -4.18 -4.98
CA ARG A 50 -5.85 -3.00 -5.85
C ARG A 50 -4.52 -2.91 -6.59
N GLN A 51 -4.60 -2.81 -7.91
CA GLN A 51 -3.45 -2.63 -8.79
C GLN A 51 -3.41 -1.21 -9.35
N PHE A 52 -2.21 -0.68 -9.48
CA PHE A 52 -1.96 0.68 -9.95
C PHE A 52 -1.01 0.64 -11.15
N SER A 53 -1.45 1.23 -12.26
CA SER A 53 -0.65 1.40 -13.47
C SER A 53 -0.25 2.86 -13.63
N TYR A 54 0.94 3.11 -14.16
CA TYR A 54 1.46 4.45 -14.38
C TYR A 54 1.82 4.64 -15.86
N ASN A 55 1.54 5.83 -16.38
CA ASN A 55 1.94 6.20 -17.74
C ASN A 55 3.42 6.61 -17.80
N SER A 56 3.92 6.88 -19.02
CA SER A 56 5.32 7.28 -19.28
C SER A 56 5.72 8.60 -18.62
N LYS A 57 4.76 9.49 -18.31
CA LYS A 57 4.99 10.73 -17.54
C LYS A 57 5.05 10.48 -16.04
N GLY A 58 4.78 9.25 -15.62
CA GLY A 58 4.80 8.82 -14.24
C GLY A 58 3.55 9.17 -13.42
N ALA A 59 2.50 9.61 -14.09
CA ALA A 59 1.20 9.79 -13.46
C ALA A 59 0.45 8.46 -13.42
N LEU A 60 -0.35 8.27 -12.36
CA LEU A 60 -1.28 7.15 -12.26
C LEU A 60 -2.21 7.18 -13.47
N SER A 61 -2.21 6.11 -14.26
CA SER A 61 -3.05 5.99 -15.46
C SER A 61 -4.32 5.21 -15.17
N GLU A 62 -4.21 4.14 -14.38
CA GLU A 62 -5.33 3.25 -14.08
C GLU A 62 -5.21 2.72 -12.65
N THR A 63 -6.37 2.58 -12.02
CA THR A 63 -6.52 1.82 -10.78
C THR A 63 -7.48 0.69 -11.08
N HIS A 64 -7.01 -0.54 -10.91
CA HIS A 64 -7.83 -1.74 -11.02
C HIS A 64 -8.06 -2.27 -9.61
N GLY A 65 -9.21 -1.97 -9.05
CA GLY A 65 -9.73 -2.64 -7.85
C GLY A 65 -10.94 -3.47 -8.25
N PHE A 66 -11.14 -4.63 -7.63
CA PHE A 66 -12.41 -5.33 -7.81
C PHE A 66 -13.54 -4.46 -7.24
N GLU A 67 -14.45 -4.08 -8.11
CA GLU A 67 -15.83 -3.73 -7.74
C GLU A 67 -16.48 -5.03 -7.26
N GLN A 68 -16.98 -5.04 -6.02
CA GLN A 68 -17.92 -6.06 -5.54
C GLN A 68 -19.34 -5.67 -5.95
#